data_AF-A0AA46TJH7-F1
#
_entry.id   AF-A0AA46TJH7-F1
#
_cell.length_a   1.000
_cell.length_b   1.000
_cell.length_c   1.000
_cell.angle_alpha   90.00
_cell.angle_beta   90.00
_cell.angle_gamma   90.00
#
_symmetry.space_group_name_H-M   'P 1'
#
loop_
_entity.id
_entity.type
_entity.pdbx_description
1 polymer ?
#
loop_
_entity_poly.entity_id
_entity_poly.type
_entity_poly.pdbx_seq_one_letter_code
_entity_poly.pdbx_strand_id
1 'polypeptide(L)'
;MTSGEEGSERSGRREGRATSAQRADDRARPRGRGEEGSERSGRREGRATSAQRADDRARPRGAAALPPRQLITSLYGLYARDEHDWLSVASLVRLMAELDVDAAAVRSSVSRLKKRSMLQSVRRDGRAGYALSEQTVELLREGDVRIFERPRATADDGWLVVVFSVPESERAKRHSLRTLLGRLGFGSVAPGVWIAPGPLYDEALHALERMDLSAYTEFFRGDYLGVGAATGRVREWWDLDTVDALYREFIALYASARDAPDADPGDAFRTYVPLLTRWRRLPYLDPGLPLAYLPDDWSGIRAGELFAELDKRMRPAADRHAHALLRE
;
A
#
# COMPACT_ATOMS: atom_id res chain seq x y z
N MET A 1 -34.29 54.08 -25.08
CA MET A 1 -33.65 54.72 -26.24
C MET A 1 -32.19 54.27 -26.20
N THR A 2 -31.67 53.37 -27.01
CA THR A 2 -32.02 52.73 -28.30
C THR A 2 -31.23 51.41 -28.30
N SER A 3 -31.89 50.27 -28.50
CA SER A 3 -31.97 49.50 -29.77
C SER A 3 -30.62 48.86 -30.14
N GLY A 4 -30.48 47.54 -30.12
CA GLY A 4 -30.86 46.61 -31.22
C GLY A 4 -29.57 46.23 -31.96
N GLU A 5 -29.25 45.04 -32.48
CA GLU A 5 -29.93 43.84 -33.00
C GLU A 5 -28.86 42.71 -32.95
N GLU A 6 -29.16 41.46 -32.56
CA GLU A 6 -29.79 40.37 -33.34
C GLU A 6 -29.02 39.88 -34.60
N GLY A 7 -28.97 38.55 -34.76
CA GLY A 7 -28.48 37.84 -35.96
C GLY A 7 -27.55 36.66 -35.65
N SER A 8 -28.02 35.44 -35.31
CA SER A 8 -28.57 34.39 -36.22
C SER A 8 -27.47 33.74 -37.10
N GLU A 9 -27.30 32.43 -37.34
CA GLU A 9 -28.12 31.22 -37.16
C GLU A 9 -27.32 29.96 -37.62
N ARG A 10 -27.76 28.77 -37.15
CA ARG A 10 -27.81 27.42 -37.81
C ARG A 10 -26.51 26.75 -38.33
N SER A 11 -26.19 25.51 -37.92
CA SER A 11 -26.85 24.19 -38.07
C SER A 11 -26.64 23.50 -39.43
N GLY A 12 -26.02 22.31 -39.41
CA GLY A 12 -26.03 21.28 -40.46
C GLY A 12 -25.07 20.15 -40.07
N ARG A 13 -25.50 19.10 -39.36
CA ARG A 13 -26.21 17.86 -39.75
C ARG A 13 -25.34 16.83 -40.50
N ARG A 14 -25.36 15.63 -39.92
CA ARG A 14 -24.81 14.32 -40.32
C ARG A 14 -25.18 13.86 -41.74
N GLU A 15 -24.30 13.05 -42.32
CA GLU A 15 -24.53 11.83 -43.14
C GLU A 15 -23.12 11.26 -43.44
N GLY A 16 -22.80 9.98 -43.57
CA GLY A 16 -23.48 8.69 -43.48
C GLY A 16 -22.40 7.65 -43.78
N ARG A 17 -22.34 6.52 -43.05
CA ARG A 17 -21.43 5.41 -43.41
C ARG A 17 -22.11 4.09 -43.11
N ALA A 18 -22.59 3.44 -44.16
CA ALA A 18 -22.91 2.03 -44.19
C ALA A 18 -22.51 1.51 -45.57
N THR A 19 -21.65 0.51 -45.63
CA THR A 19 -21.73 -0.55 -46.64
C THR A 19 -20.99 -1.79 -46.15
N SER A 20 -21.73 -2.89 -46.26
CA SER A 20 -21.43 -4.26 -45.95
C SER A 20 -20.60 -4.92 -47.06
N ALA A 21 -19.82 -5.96 -46.75
CA ALA A 21 -19.57 -7.06 -47.67
C ALA A 21 -18.99 -8.29 -46.94
N GLN A 22 -19.83 -9.30 -46.75
CA GLN A 22 -19.47 -10.70 -46.58
C GLN A 22 -19.39 -11.36 -47.96
N ARG A 23 -18.50 -12.37 -48.05
CA ARG A 23 -18.47 -13.60 -48.90
C ARG A 23 -17.02 -13.83 -49.33
N ALA A 24 -16.51 -15.02 -49.58
CA ALA A 24 -16.82 -16.43 -49.33
C ALA A 24 -15.69 -17.19 -50.07
N ASP A 25 -15.60 -18.50 -49.86
CA ASP A 25 -14.93 -19.47 -50.74
C ASP A 25 -13.39 -19.51 -50.74
N ASP A 26 -12.71 -20.65 -50.87
CA ASP A 26 -13.13 -22.05 -50.96
C ASP A 26 -11.88 -22.94 -50.78
N ARG A 27 -12.11 -24.24 -50.50
CA ARG A 27 -11.28 -25.41 -50.89
C ARG A 27 -9.78 -25.49 -50.50
N ALA A 28 -9.45 -26.53 -49.73
CA ALA A 28 -9.08 -27.86 -50.28
C ALA A 28 -8.30 -28.72 -49.25
N ARG A 29 -8.85 -29.90 -48.93
CA ARG A 29 -8.10 -31.06 -48.42
C ARG A 29 -7.40 -31.76 -49.62
N PRO A 30 -6.34 -32.59 -49.45
CA PRO A 30 -6.55 -33.98 -49.06
C PRO A 30 -5.43 -34.69 -48.23
N ARG A 31 -5.90 -35.60 -47.37
CA ARG A 31 -5.47 -37.00 -47.10
C ARG A 31 -3.97 -37.36 -47.02
N GLY A 32 -3.61 -38.01 -45.90
CA GLY A 32 -2.51 -38.98 -45.78
C GLY A 32 -2.73 -39.92 -44.58
N ARG A 33 -2.75 -41.23 -44.83
CA ARG A 33 -2.82 -42.36 -43.88
C ARG A 33 -1.40 -42.78 -43.45
N GLY A 34 -1.28 -43.35 -42.26
CA GLY A 34 -0.15 -44.16 -41.75
C GLY A 34 -0.28 -44.24 -40.22
N GLU A 35 -0.88 -45.26 -39.63
CA GLU A 35 -0.33 -46.58 -39.24
C GLU A 35 0.84 -46.55 -38.23
N GLU A 36 0.65 -47.37 -37.18
CA GLU A 36 1.62 -47.83 -36.15
C GLU A 36 2.08 -46.78 -35.12
N GLY A 37 2.25 -47.05 -33.83
CA GLY A 37 2.26 -48.27 -33.04
C GLY A 37 3.11 -47.98 -31.80
N SER A 38 2.51 -48.10 -30.61
CA SER A 38 3.13 -48.35 -29.30
C SER A 38 4.51 -47.75 -28.97
N GLU A 39 4.56 -46.82 -28.01
CA GLU A 39 5.59 -46.88 -26.95
C GLU A 39 5.11 -46.22 -25.65
N ARG A 40 4.93 -47.07 -24.62
CA ARG A 40 4.69 -46.71 -23.23
C ARG A 40 5.97 -46.10 -22.66
N SER A 41 5.89 -44.87 -22.14
CA SER A 41 6.82 -44.39 -21.12
C SER A 41 6.01 -43.75 -19.99
N GLY A 42 6.07 -44.38 -18.83
CA GLY A 42 5.32 -44.02 -17.63
C GLY A 42 5.84 -42.72 -17.03
N ARG A 43 5.00 -41.69 -17.05
CA ARG A 43 5.19 -40.49 -16.22
C ARG A 43 4.38 -40.68 -14.93
N ARG A 44 5.09 -40.98 -13.85
CA ARG A 44 4.57 -40.88 -12.47
C ARG A 44 4.25 -39.40 -12.21
N GLU A 45 3.00 -39.01 -12.40
CA GLU A 45 2.46 -37.82 -11.75
C GLU A 45 2.11 -38.19 -10.31
N GLY A 46 2.92 -37.68 -9.37
CA GLY A 46 2.66 -37.77 -7.94
C GLY A 46 1.30 -37.14 -7.64
N ARG A 47 0.32 -38.00 -7.36
CA ARG A 47 -1.00 -37.64 -6.88
C ARG A 47 -0.84 -36.99 -5.50
N ALA A 48 -0.73 -35.66 -5.47
CA ALA A 48 -0.85 -34.89 -4.24
C ALA A 48 -2.15 -35.30 -3.54
N THR A 49 -2.04 -35.76 -2.30
CA THR A 49 -3.15 -36.23 -1.47
C THR A 49 -4.18 -35.11 -1.29
N SER A 50 -5.45 -35.49 -1.24
CA SER A 50 -6.60 -34.59 -1.05
C SER A 50 -6.50 -33.71 0.21
N ALA A 51 -5.68 -34.09 1.19
CA ALA A 51 -5.38 -33.30 2.38
C ALA A 51 -4.50 -32.06 2.07
N GLN A 52 -3.50 -32.18 1.19
CA GLN A 52 -2.61 -31.07 0.80
C GLN A 52 -3.37 -30.00 -0.02
N ARG A 53 -4.37 -30.42 -0.81
CA ARG A 53 -5.20 -29.51 -1.63
C ARG A 53 -6.29 -28.80 -0.81
N ALA A 54 -6.60 -29.28 0.39
CA ALA A 54 -7.52 -28.62 1.31
C ALA A 54 -6.81 -27.52 2.12
N ASP A 55 -5.54 -27.74 2.48
CA ASP A 55 -4.71 -26.79 3.22
C ASP A 55 -4.44 -25.49 2.43
N ASP A 56 -4.24 -25.59 1.11
CA ASP A 56 -4.02 -24.45 0.21
C ASP A 56 -5.25 -23.54 0.00
N ARG A 57 -6.45 -23.95 0.43
CA ARG A 57 -7.70 -23.20 0.23
C ARG A 57 -8.08 -22.34 1.43
N ALA A 58 -7.48 -22.56 2.59
CA ALA A 58 -7.73 -21.78 3.81
C ALA A 58 -6.69 -20.65 4.02
N ARG A 59 -5.54 -20.69 3.31
CA ARG A 59 -4.54 -19.64 3.38
C ARG A 59 -5.00 -18.41 2.58
N PRO A 60 -5.08 -17.20 3.17
CA PRO A 60 -5.20 -16.01 2.36
C PRO A 60 -3.98 -15.97 1.45
N ARG A 61 -4.18 -15.99 0.12
CA ARG A 61 -3.12 -15.88 -0.91
C ARG A 61 -2.48 -14.48 -0.90
N GLY A 62 -2.00 -14.05 0.26
CA GLY A 62 -1.71 -12.67 0.59
C GLY A 62 -0.37 -12.17 0.03
N ALA A 63 0.65 -13.01 -0.07
CA ALA A 63 1.98 -12.56 -0.51
C ALA A 63 2.05 -12.28 -2.02
N ALA A 64 1.45 -13.13 -2.87
CA ALA A 64 1.55 -13.06 -4.33
C ALA A 64 0.99 -11.76 -4.95
N ALA A 65 0.08 -11.07 -4.25
CA ALA A 65 -0.51 -9.81 -4.70
C ALA A 65 0.25 -8.55 -4.22
N LEU A 66 1.25 -8.69 -3.33
CA LEU A 66 2.00 -7.54 -2.80
C LEU A 66 3.26 -7.26 -3.63
N PRO A 67 3.55 -5.99 -3.95
CA PRO A 67 4.80 -5.65 -4.60
C PRO A 67 6.00 -6.06 -3.75
N PRO A 68 6.99 -6.81 -4.28
CA PRO A 68 8.13 -7.29 -3.49
C PRO A 68 8.91 -6.20 -2.76
N ARG A 69 8.98 -4.99 -3.31
CA ARG A 69 9.59 -3.83 -2.64
C ARG A 69 8.93 -3.51 -1.28
N GLN A 70 7.61 -3.67 -1.15
CA GLN A 70 6.88 -3.38 0.08
C GLN A 70 7.13 -4.46 1.12
N LEU A 71 7.16 -5.73 0.69
CA LEU A 71 7.56 -6.85 1.54
C LEU A 71 8.98 -6.65 2.06
N ILE A 72 9.95 -6.30 1.19
CA ILE A 72 11.32 -5.98 1.60
C ILE A 72 11.32 -4.88 2.65
N THR A 73 10.62 -3.76 2.43
CA THR A 73 10.56 -2.67 3.43
C THR A 73 9.96 -3.13 4.76
N SER A 74 8.99 -4.07 4.75
CA SER A 74 8.44 -4.65 5.99
C SER A 74 9.43 -5.60 6.68
N LEU A 75 10.14 -6.43 5.92
CA LEU A 75 11.19 -7.30 6.47
C LEU A 75 12.32 -6.50 7.11
N TYR A 76 12.72 -5.39 6.51
CA TYR A 76 13.71 -4.49 7.12
C TYR A 76 13.18 -3.85 8.40
N GLY A 77 11.96 -3.32 8.37
CA GLY A 77 11.34 -2.71 9.57
C GLY A 77 11.16 -3.70 10.72
N LEU A 78 10.87 -4.98 10.40
CA LEU A 78 10.68 -6.03 11.39
C LEU A 78 12.00 -6.61 11.92
N TYR A 79 12.92 -6.99 11.04
CA TYR A 79 13.99 -7.93 11.39
C TYR A 79 15.39 -7.37 11.20
N ALA A 80 15.58 -6.30 10.41
CA ALA A 80 16.92 -5.77 10.18
C ALA A 80 17.45 -4.94 11.36
N ARG A 81 16.58 -4.44 12.24
CA ARG A 81 16.97 -3.57 13.36
C ARG A 81 17.92 -4.28 14.33
N ASP A 82 17.61 -5.53 14.65
CA ASP A 82 18.47 -6.37 15.51
C ASP A 82 19.80 -6.73 14.82
N GLU A 83 19.85 -6.58 13.49
CA GLU A 83 21.03 -6.81 12.65
C GLU A 83 21.74 -5.50 12.28
N HIS A 84 21.55 -4.45 13.10
CA HIS A 84 22.06 -3.09 12.86
C HIS A 84 21.68 -2.55 11.47
N ASP A 85 20.39 -2.63 11.18
CA ASP A 85 19.70 -2.15 9.97
C ASP A 85 20.24 -2.76 8.65
N TRP A 86 20.83 -3.96 8.71
CA TRP A 86 21.47 -4.63 7.58
C TRP A 86 21.00 -6.07 7.41
N LEU A 87 20.85 -6.52 6.16
CA LEU A 87 20.60 -7.92 5.83
C LEU A 87 21.55 -8.39 4.73
N SER A 88 22.10 -9.60 4.90
CA SER A 88 22.88 -10.24 3.84
C SER A 88 21.99 -10.56 2.63
N VAL A 89 22.57 -10.58 1.41
CA VAL A 89 21.80 -10.91 0.20
C VAL A 89 21.16 -12.30 0.31
N ALA A 90 21.89 -13.27 0.87
CA ALA A 90 21.39 -14.63 1.09
C ALA A 90 20.20 -14.65 2.05
N SER A 91 20.33 -13.98 3.21
CA SER A 91 19.26 -13.91 4.21
C SER A 91 18.00 -13.25 3.65
N LEU A 92 18.14 -12.15 2.91
CA LEU A 92 17.01 -11.48 2.27
C LEU A 92 16.33 -12.36 1.22
N VAL A 93 17.10 -13.09 0.41
CA VAL A 93 16.53 -14.02 -0.58
C VAL A 93 15.79 -15.18 0.10
N ARG A 94 16.31 -15.74 1.20
CA ARG A 94 15.63 -16.81 1.96
C ARG A 94 14.31 -16.33 2.56
N LEU A 95 14.32 -15.18 3.25
CA LEU A 95 13.10 -14.59 3.81
C LEU A 95 12.04 -14.30 2.74
N MET A 96 12.46 -13.82 1.57
CA MET A 96 11.55 -13.55 0.45
C MET A 96 11.06 -14.82 -0.25
N ALA A 97 11.85 -15.89 -0.26
CA ALA A 97 11.46 -17.19 -0.81
C ALA A 97 10.33 -17.83 0.00
N GLU A 98 10.34 -17.71 1.33
CA GLU A 98 9.22 -18.11 2.19
C GLU A 98 7.91 -17.39 1.83
N LEU A 99 8.00 -16.20 1.23
CA LEU A 99 6.85 -15.41 0.78
C LEU A 99 6.53 -15.63 -0.70
N ASP A 100 7.02 -16.72 -1.30
CA ASP A 100 6.87 -17.09 -2.71
C ASP A 100 7.42 -16.02 -3.69
N VAL A 101 8.43 -15.25 -3.28
CA VAL A 101 9.08 -14.27 -4.15
C VAL A 101 10.44 -14.78 -4.62
N ASP A 102 10.58 -14.93 -5.94
CA ASP A 102 11.81 -15.41 -6.55
C ASP A 102 12.98 -14.41 -6.43
N ALA A 103 14.20 -14.94 -6.50
CA ALA A 103 15.41 -14.15 -6.34
C ALA A 103 15.59 -13.05 -7.41
N ALA A 104 15.05 -13.21 -8.63
CA ALA A 104 15.11 -12.17 -9.66
C ALA A 104 14.21 -10.98 -9.30
N ALA A 105 13.00 -11.25 -8.79
CA ALA A 105 12.09 -10.23 -8.27
C ALA A 105 12.68 -9.48 -7.06
N VAL A 106 13.38 -10.20 -6.17
CA VAL A 106 14.14 -9.59 -5.05
C VAL A 106 15.22 -8.64 -5.58
N ARG A 107 16.11 -9.11 -6.47
CA ARG A 107 17.19 -8.27 -7.04
C ARG A 107 16.65 -7.03 -7.75
N SER A 108 15.58 -7.18 -8.54
CA SER A 108 14.93 -6.08 -9.24
C SER A 108 14.38 -5.03 -8.26
N SER A 109 13.78 -5.48 -7.15
CA SER A 109 13.22 -4.60 -6.13
C SER A 109 14.27 -3.92 -5.27
N VAL A 110 15.33 -4.63 -4.89
CA VAL A 110 16.49 -4.04 -4.21
C VAL A 110 17.15 -2.98 -5.10
N SER A 111 17.34 -3.24 -6.39
CA SER A 111 17.86 -2.24 -7.33
C SER A 111 17.03 -0.95 -7.35
N ARG A 112 15.69 -1.08 -7.34
CA ARG A 112 14.79 0.08 -7.23
C ARG A 112 14.89 0.81 -5.89
N LEU A 113 15.01 0.09 -4.78
CA LEU A 113 15.18 0.68 -3.45
C LEU A 113 16.51 1.43 -3.33
N LYS A 114 17.59 0.88 -3.90
CA LYS A 114 18.89 1.56 -4.01
C LYS A 114 18.81 2.84 -4.84
N LYS A 115 18.13 2.80 -5.99
CA LYS A 115 17.91 3.99 -6.84
C LYS A 115 17.12 5.11 -6.12
N ARG A 116 16.38 4.77 -5.07
CA ARG A 116 15.65 5.71 -4.21
C ARG A 116 16.41 6.04 -2.92
N SER A 117 17.69 5.69 -2.83
CA SER A 117 18.54 5.89 -1.66
C SER A 117 18.00 5.27 -0.37
N MET A 118 17.11 4.27 -0.48
CA MET A 118 16.55 3.58 0.68
C MET A 118 17.46 2.48 1.22
N LEU A 119 18.22 1.84 0.32
CA LEU A 119 19.17 0.80 0.64
C LEU A 119 20.55 1.15 0.10
N GLN A 120 21.58 0.79 0.87
CA GLN A 120 22.99 0.97 0.52
C GLN A 120 23.67 -0.39 0.48
N SER A 121 24.55 -0.62 -0.50
CA SER A 121 25.33 -1.86 -0.55
C SER A 121 26.46 -1.80 0.45
N VAL A 122 26.46 -2.74 1.40
CA VAL A 122 27.45 -2.81 2.48
C VAL A 122 27.93 -4.25 2.63
N ARG A 123 29.24 -4.45 2.72
CA ARG A 123 29.84 -5.74 3.08
C ARG A 123 30.10 -5.75 4.59
N ARG A 124 29.68 -6.81 5.27
CA ARG A 124 29.98 -7.08 6.68
C ARG A 124 30.50 -8.50 6.80
N ASP A 125 31.62 -8.68 7.50
CA ASP A 125 32.25 -10.00 7.73
C ASP A 125 32.41 -10.85 6.46
N GLY A 126 32.84 -10.22 5.37
CA GLY A 126 33.01 -10.89 4.07
C GLY A 126 31.71 -11.23 3.33
N ARG A 127 30.52 -10.98 3.90
CA ARG A 127 29.21 -11.19 3.27
C ARG A 127 28.73 -9.90 2.62
N ALA A 128 28.26 -10.01 1.38
CA ALA A 128 27.57 -8.91 0.72
C ALA A 128 26.14 -8.78 1.28
N GLY A 129 25.69 -7.56 1.50
CA GLY A 129 24.33 -7.26 1.94
C GLY A 129 23.93 -5.84 1.63
N TYR A 130 22.79 -5.45 2.20
CA TYR A 130 22.28 -4.10 2.08
C TYR A 130 21.90 -3.57 3.46
N ALA A 131 22.27 -2.32 3.74
CA ALA A 131 21.84 -1.58 4.91
C ALA A 131 20.76 -0.57 4.52
N LEU A 132 19.88 -0.22 5.45
CA LEU A 132 19.05 0.98 5.33
C LEU A 132 19.94 2.23 5.36
N SER A 133 19.57 3.27 4.62
CA SER A 133 20.16 4.59 4.84
C SER A 133 19.63 5.18 6.16
N GLU A 134 20.41 6.07 6.79
CA GLU A 134 20.00 6.75 8.04
C GLU A 134 18.62 7.40 7.91
N GLN A 135 18.37 8.10 6.80
CA GLN A 135 17.06 8.68 6.49
C GLN A 135 15.95 7.62 6.48
N THR A 136 16.21 6.44 5.90
CA THR A 136 15.18 5.38 5.86
C THR A 136 14.93 4.76 7.23
N VAL A 137 15.96 4.65 8.07
CA VAL A 137 15.82 4.20 9.45
C VAL A 137 14.90 5.15 10.22
N GLU A 138 15.12 6.46 10.10
CA GLU A 138 14.28 7.48 10.73
C GLU A 138 12.83 7.40 10.25
N LEU A 139 12.59 7.35 8.93
CA LEU A 139 11.24 7.19 8.37
C LEU A 139 10.54 5.91 8.86
N LEU A 140 11.28 4.81 9.02
CA LEU A 140 10.70 3.56 9.53
C LEU A 140 10.36 3.68 11.02
N ARG A 141 11.15 4.40 11.83
CA ARG A 141 10.85 4.65 13.25
C ARG A 141 9.62 5.54 13.41
N GLU A 142 9.53 6.63 12.64
CA GLU A 142 8.33 7.47 12.61
C GLU A 142 7.08 6.66 12.21
N GLY A 143 7.23 5.80 11.20
CA GLY A 143 6.14 4.96 10.72
C GLY A 143 5.64 3.93 11.71
N ASP A 144 6.49 3.40 12.57
CA ASP A 144 6.09 2.41 13.57
C ASP A 144 5.06 2.95 14.56
N VAL A 145 5.22 4.21 14.98
CA VAL A 145 4.26 4.88 15.86
C VAL A 145 2.87 4.86 15.21
N ARG A 146 2.76 5.24 13.93
CA ARG A 146 1.48 5.18 13.19
C ARG A 146 0.95 3.76 13.04
N ILE A 147 1.84 2.81 12.74
CA ILE A 147 1.46 1.41 12.44
C ILE A 147 0.94 0.71 13.70
N PHE A 148 1.58 0.90 14.85
CA PHE A 148 1.32 0.12 16.07
C PHE A 148 0.52 0.89 17.12
N GLU A 149 0.79 2.19 17.34
CA GLU A 149 0.07 2.98 18.35
C GLU A 149 -1.27 3.50 17.82
N ARG A 150 -1.35 3.77 16.51
CA ARG A 150 -2.57 4.24 15.81
C ARG A 150 -3.16 5.48 16.51
N PRO A 151 -2.37 6.57 16.62
CA PRO A 151 -2.83 7.78 17.28
C PRO A 151 -4.09 8.30 16.62
N ARG A 152 -5.06 8.71 17.43
CA ARG A 152 -6.30 9.32 17.00
C ARG A 152 -6.50 10.60 17.81
N ALA A 153 -6.82 11.67 17.10
CA ALA A 153 -7.15 12.93 17.74
C ALA A 153 -8.52 12.87 18.41
N THR A 154 -8.69 13.74 19.38
CA THR A 154 -9.92 14.11 20.06
C THR A 154 -10.48 15.40 19.45
N ALA A 155 -11.74 15.72 19.73
CA ALA A 155 -12.32 16.97 19.26
C ALA A 155 -11.60 18.20 19.84
N ASP A 156 -10.97 18.05 21.01
CA ASP A 156 -10.28 19.13 21.74
C ASP A 156 -8.88 19.41 21.20
N ASP A 157 -8.31 18.51 20.39
CA ASP A 157 -6.98 18.72 19.79
C ASP A 157 -6.98 19.82 18.70
N GLY A 158 -8.16 20.28 18.29
CA GLY A 158 -8.34 21.32 17.29
C GLY A 158 -7.89 20.89 15.89
N TRP A 159 -7.90 21.86 14.97
CA TRP A 159 -7.48 21.66 13.59
C TRP A 159 -6.14 22.30 13.31
N LEU A 160 -5.33 21.61 12.52
CA LEU A 160 -4.17 22.14 11.85
C LEU A 160 -4.55 22.51 10.42
N VAL A 161 -4.32 23.76 10.04
CA VAL A 161 -4.51 24.25 8.67
C VAL A 161 -3.14 24.52 8.05
N VAL A 162 -2.93 23.99 6.86
CA VAL A 162 -1.75 24.24 6.03
C VAL A 162 -2.19 25.05 4.83
N VAL A 163 -1.67 26.26 4.71
CA VAL A 163 -1.79 27.07 3.52
C VAL A 163 -0.47 26.97 2.78
N PHE A 164 -0.50 26.62 1.49
CA PHE A 164 0.71 26.64 0.67
C PHE A 164 0.54 27.50 -0.56
N SER A 165 1.61 28.20 -0.91
CA SER A 165 1.72 28.99 -2.13
C SER A 165 3.01 28.62 -2.84
N VAL A 166 2.89 28.13 -4.08
CA VAL A 166 4.05 27.74 -4.90
C VAL A 166 4.02 28.54 -6.20
N PRO A 167 5.12 29.18 -6.61
CA PRO A 167 5.21 29.87 -7.90
C PRO A 167 4.82 28.96 -9.08
N GLU A 168 4.27 29.52 -10.15
CA GLU A 168 3.87 28.71 -11.31
C GLU A 168 5.05 28.03 -12.01
N SER A 169 6.23 28.67 -11.97
CA SER A 169 7.49 28.10 -12.44
C SER A 169 7.88 26.80 -11.71
N GLU A 170 7.37 26.58 -10.50
CA GLU A 170 7.73 25.44 -9.64
C GLU A 170 6.58 24.42 -9.50
N ARG A 171 5.77 24.24 -10.55
CA ARG A 171 4.62 23.30 -10.57
C ARG A 171 4.92 21.88 -10.05
N ALA A 172 6.16 21.40 -10.22
CA ALA A 172 6.59 20.11 -9.71
C ALA A 172 6.58 20.05 -8.17
N LYS A 173 7.05 21.12 -7.49
CA LYS A 173 7.01 21.23 -6.02
C LYS A 173 5.57 21.28 -5.51
N ARG A 174 4.67 21.97 -6.21
CA ARG A 174 3.22 21.99 -5.92
C ARG A 174 2.63 20.58 -5.94
N HIS A 175 2.96 19.77 -6.95
CA HIS A 175 2.50 18.39 -7.04
C HIS A 175 3.08 17.51 -5.92
N SER A 176 4.37 17.68 -5.59
CA SER A 176 5.02 17.01 -4.47
C SER A 176 4.36 17.35 -3.14
N LEU A 177 4.06 18.62 -2.88
CA LEU A 177 3.33 19.08 -1.68
C LEU A 177 1.98 18.38 -1.53
N ARG A 178 1.14 18.42 -2.56
CA ARG A 178 -0.18 17.76 -2.54
C ARG A 178 -0.05 16.25 -2.29
N THR A 179 0.95 15.63 -2.93
CA THR A 179 1.20 14.19 -2.77
C THR A 179 1.68 13.86 -1.35
N LEU A 180 2.53 14.71 -0.76
CA LEU A 180 3.03 14.53 0.60
C LEU A 180 1.91 14.72 1.63
N LEU A 181 1.17 15.83 1.56
CA LEU A 181 0.07 16.12 2.47
C LEU A 181 -1.00 15.02 2.43
N GLY A 182 -1.39 14.55 1.24
CA GLY A 182 -2.30 13.42 1.11
C GLY A 182 -1.75 12.10 1.70
N ARG A 183 -0.43 11.88 1.66
CA ARG A 183 0.21 10.71 2.30
C ARG A 183 0.34 10.81 3.81
N LEU A 184 0.28 12.03 4.36
CA LEU A 184 0.27 12.29 5.79
C LEU A 184 -1.16 12.28 6.36
N GLY A 185 -2.17 12.10 5.49
CA GLY A 185 -3.57 12.08 5.87
C GLY A 185 -4.26 13.45 5.84
N PHE A 186 -3.66 14.51 5.29
CA PHE A 186 -4.36 15.80 5.22
C PHE A 186 -5.54 15.76 4.23
N GLY A 187 -6.61 16.48 4.55
CA GLY A 187 -7.76 16.71 3.69
C GLY A 187 -7.61 18.00 2.89
N SER A 188 -8.14 18.03 1.67
CA SER A 188 -8.06 19.20 0.78
C SER A 188 -9.33 20.03 0.89
N VAL A 189 -9.26 21.19 1.53
CA VAL A 189 -10.41 22.10 1.69
C VAL A 189 -10.62 22.95 0.44
N ALA A 190 -9.53 23.45 -0.13
CA ALA A 190 -9.51 24.29 -1.33
C ALA A 190 -8.13 24.19 -2.03
N PRO A 191 -7.96 24.72 -3.25
CA PRO A 191 -6.63 24.84 -3.85
C PRO A 191 -5.67 25.59 -2.92
N GLY A 192 -4.59 24.92 -2.50
CA GLY A 192 -3.58 25.50 -1.60
C GLY A 192 -3.97 25.50 -0.11
N VAL A 193 -5.13 24.99 0.28
CA VAL A 193 -5.58 24.93 1.68
C VAL A 193 -5.91 23.49 2.08
N TRP A 194 -5.15 22.97 3.04
CA TRP A 194 -5.27 21.62 3.56
C TRP A 194 -5.50 21.65 5.06
N ILE A 195 -6.13 20.61 5.59
CA ILE A 195 -6.50 20.51 7.00
C ILE A 195 -6.20 19.11 7.54
N ALA A 196 -5.86 19.02 8.81
CA ALA A 196 -5.61 17.79 9.54
C ALA A 196 -5.94 17.99 11.03
N PRO A 197 -6.04 16.93 11.84
CA PRO A 197 -6.05 17.09 13.28
C PRO A 197 -4.77 17.77 13.79
N GLY A 198 -4.90 18.59 14.84
CA GLY A 198 -3.80 19.34 15.47
C GLY A 198 -2.49 18.56 15.72
N PRO A 199 -2.54 17.30 16.20
CA PRO A 199 -1.34 16.53 16.55
C PRO A 199 -0.45 16.16 15.34
N LEU A 200 -0.91 16.36 14.11
CA LEU A 200 -0.12 16.04 12.90
C LEU A 200 0.93 17.13 12.57
N TYR A 201 1.04 18.20 13.36
CA TYR A 201 1.93 19.32 13.07
C TYR A 201 3.41 18.94 12.96
N ASP A 202 3.97 18.33 13.99
CA ASP A 202 5.42 18.05 14.03
C ASP A 202 5.83 17.08 12.91
N GLU A 203 5.02 16.04 12.68
CA GLU A 203 5.24 15.10 11.58
C GLU A 203 5.16 15.78 10.22
N ALA A 204 4.17 16.66 10.00
CA ALA A 204 4.04 17.37 8.74
C ALA A 204 5.20 18.32 8.49
N LEU A 205 5.64 19.06 9.51
CA LEU A 205 6.79 19.96 9.41
C LEU A 205 8.06 19.19 9.05
N HIS A 206 8.40 18.15 9.80
CA HIS A 206 9.59 17.33 9.52
C HIS A 206 9.55 16.71 8.11
N ALA A 207 8.39 16.22 7.69
CA ALA A 207 8.24 15.65 6.35
C ALA A 207 8.43 16.68 5.23
N LEU A 208 7.96 17.92 5.43
CA LEU A 208 8.15 19.02 4.49
C LEU A 208 9.60 19.51 4.44
N GLU A 209 10.26 19.63 5.58
CA GLU A 209 11.68 20.04 5.67
C GLU A 209 12.58 19.04 4.95
N ARG A 210 12.37 17.73 5.15
CA ARG A 210 13.13 16.68 4.44
C ARG A 210 12.99 16.73 2.93
N MET A 211 11.89 17.30 2.43
CA MET A 211 11.63 17.43 1.01
C MET A 211 11.95 18.83 0.46
N ASP A 212 12.49 19.73 1.28
CA ASP A 212 12.73 21.14 0.94
C ASP A 212 11.46 21.85 0.45
N LEU A 213 10.34 21.59 1.15
CA LEU A 213 9.01 22.10 0.82
C LEU A 213 8.43 23.02 1.90
N SER A 214 9.05 23.10 3.08
CA SER A 214 8.55 23.89 4.21
C SER A 214 8.48 25.40 3.92
N ALA A 215 9.38 25.92 3.09
CA ALA A 215 9.39 27.34 2.69
C ALA A 215 8.16 27.80 1.89
N TYR A 216 7.33 26.86 1.41
CA TYR A 216 6.11 27.16 0.66
C TYR A 216 4.85 27.09 1.52
N THR A 217 4.97 26.74 2.80
CA THR A 217 3.85 26.38 3.66
C THR A 217 3.80 27.26 4.90
N GLU A 218 2.59 27.67 5.25
CA GLU A 218 2.26 28.36 6.50
C GLU A 218 1.29 27.48 7.29
N PHE A 219 1.51 27.38 8.60
CA PHE A 219 0.70 26.57 9.50
C PHE A 219 -0.13 27.44 10.44
N PHE A 220 -1.38 27.06 10.64
CA PHE A 220 -2.29 27.68 11.60
C PHE A 220 -2.95 26.60 12.44
N ARG A 221 -3.21 26.91 13.71
CA ARG A 221 -4.05 26.08 14.58
C ARG A 221 -5.33 26.83 14.91
N GLY A 222 -6.44 26.12 15.00
CA GLY A 222 -7.70 26.72 15.42
C GLY A 222 -8.88 25.76 15.35
N ASP A 223 -10.04 26.31 15.66
CA ASP A 223 -11.30 25.58 15.68
C ASP A 223 -12.06 25.72 14.37
N TYR A 224 -12.89 24.71 14.06
CA TYR A 224 -13.83 24.82 12.96
C TYR A 224 -15.10 25.54 13.41
N LEU A 225 -15.29 26.77 12.92
CA LEU A 225 -16.41 27.64 13.29
C LEU A 225 -17.61 27.56 12.31
N GLY A 226 -17.63 26.58 11.42
CA GLY A 226 -18.67 26.49 10.39
C GLY A 226 -20.06 26.16 10.94
N VAL A 227 -21.09 26.54 10.19
CA VAL A 227 -22.49 26.28 10.54
C VAL A 227 -22.84 24.83 10.23
N GLY A 228 -23.10 24.03 11.26
CA GLY A 228 -23.47 22.60 11.15
C GLY A 228 -22.43 21.68 11.79
N ALA A 229 -22.75 20.38 11.86
CA ALA A 229 -21.80 19.38 12.39
C ALA A 229 -20.63 19.20 11.42
N ALA A 230 -19.39 19.33 11.91
CA ALA A 230 -18.17 19.15 11.12
C ALA A 230 -18.15 17.82 10.32
N THR A 231 -18.86 16.80 10.81
CA THR A 231 -19.09 15.48 10.21
C THR A 231 -19.50 15.53 8.72
N GLY A 232 -20.33 16.51 8.33
CA GLY A 232 -20.79 16.64 6.93
C GLY A 232 -19.69 17.10 5.98
N ARG A 233 -18.83 18.01 6.44
CA ARG A 233 -17.76 18.64 5.65
C ARG A 233 -16.51 17.79 5.56
N VAL A 234 -16.24 16.99 6.59
CA VAL A 234 -15.10 16.06 6.63
C VAL A 234 -15.14 15.09 5.44
N ARG A 235 -16.32 14.58 5.05
CA ARG A 235 -16.44 13.73 3.83
C ARG A 235 -16.15 14.46 2.51
N GLU A 236 -16.20 15.79 2.48
CA GLU A 236 -15.84 16.57 1.29
C GLU A 236 -14.33 16.80 1.20
N TRP A 237 -13.64 16.86 2.34
CA TRP A 237 -12.20 17.15 2.41
C TRP A 237 -11.34 15.88 2.35
N TRP A 238 -11.89 14.76 2.80
CA TRP A 238 -11.27 13.43 2.75
C TRP A 238 -12.11 12.44 1.97
N ASP A 239 -11.45 11.59 1.20
CA ASP A 239 -12.06 10.41 0.58
C ASP A 239 -12.17 9.27 1.61
N LEU A 240 -13.04 9.46 2.60
CA LEU A 240 -13.27 8.49 3.68
C LEU A 240 -13.84 7.17 3.15
N ASP A 241 -14.62 7.21 2.07
CA ASP A 241 -15.22 6.01 1.48
C ASP A 241 -14.15 5.08 0.92
N THR A 242 -13.14 5.62 0.22
CA THR A 242 -11.98 4.83 -0.24
C THR A 242 -11.21 4.24 0.93
N VAL A 243 -10.99 5.00 2.01
CA VAL A 243 -10.27 4.51 3.19
C VAL A 243 -11.06 3.42 3.91
N ASP A 244 -12.38 3.59 4.09
CA ASP A 244 -13.25 2.58 4.69
C ASP A 244 -13.27 1.29 3.86
N ALA A 245 -13.35 1.41 2.52
CA ALA A 245 -13.30 0.25 1.63
C ALA A 245 -12.01 -0.55 1.77
N LEU A 246 -10.86 0.13 1.92
CA LEU A 246 -9.58 -0.52 2.17
C LEU A 246 -9.53 -1.23 3.54
N TYR A 247 -10.15 -0.65 4.57
CA TYR A 247 -10.30 -1.31 5.87
C TYR A 247 -11.21 -2.55 5.78
N ARG A 248 -12.32 -2.47 5.04
CA ARG A 248 -13.21 -3.63 4.82
C ARG A 248 -12.51 -4.74 4.05
N GLU A 249 -11.72 -4.41 3.03
CA GLU A 249 -10.90 -5.39 2.30
C GLU A 249 -9.89 -6.08 3.24
N PHE A 250 -9.21 -5.30 4.08
CA PHE A 250 -8.28 -5.85 5.07
C PHE A 250 -8.98 -6.80 6.05
N ILE A 251 -10.14 -6.41 6.59
CA ILE A 251 -10.94 -7.26 7.47
C ILE A 251 -11.35 -8.55 6.74
N ALA A 252 -11.89 -8.45 5.52
CA ALA A 252 -12.33 -9.60 4.75
C ALA A 252 -11.20 -10.60 4.50
N LEU A 253 -9.97 -10.13 4.30
CA LEU A 253 -8.81 -10.97 4.04
C LEU A 253 -8.29 -11.70 5.29
N TYR A 254 -8.41 -11.08 6.47
CA TYR A 254 -7.75 -11.56 7.69
C TYR A 254 -8.70 -11.97 8.82
N ALA A 255 -10.01 -11.76 8.69
CA ALA A 255 -10.97 -12.13 9.73
C ALA A 255 -10.92 -13.64 10.05
N SER A 256 -10.81 -14.51 9.04
CA SER A 256 -10.70 -15.95 9.25
C SER A 256 -9.39 -16.37 9.93
N ALA A 257 -8.36 -15.54 9.87
CA ALA A 257 -7.11 -15.77 10.56
C ALA A 257 -7.25 -15.60 12.09
N ARG A 258 -8.38 -15.07 12.59
CA ARG A 258 -8.67 -15.01 14.03
C ARG A 258 -8.87 -16.41 14.62
N ASP A 259 -9.66 -17.22 13.95
CA ASP A 259 -10.09 -18.54 14.43
C ASP A 259 -9.17 -19.67 13.96
N ALA A 260 -8.19 -19.34 13.11
CA ALA A 260 -7.21 -20.32 12.65
C ALA A 260 -6.36 -20.81 13.85
N PRO A 261 -6.12 -22.14 13.96
CA PRO A 261 -5.28 -22.71 15.01
C PRO A 261 -3.90 -22.04 15.00
N ASP A 262 -3.21 -22.11 16.13
CA ASP A 262 -1.87 -21.55 16.22
C ASP A 262 -0.97 -22.19 15.17
N ALA A 263 -0.51 -21.33 14.27
CA ALA A 263 0.31 -21.72 13.14
C ALA A 263 1.70 -22.15 13.62
N ASP A 264 2.28 -23.13 12.92
CA ASP A 264 3.74 -23.34 12.97
C ASP A 264 4.46 -21.99 12.72
N PRO A 265 5.61 -21.73 13.36
CA PRO A 265 6.43 -20.55 13.10
C PRO A 265 6.57 -20.14 11.62
N GLY A 266 6.72 -21.09 10.70
CA GLY A 266 6.77 -20.80 9.26
C GLY A 266 5.46 -20.26 8.71
N ASP A 267 4.34 -20.91 9.01
CA ASP A 267 3.00 -20.44 8.62
C ASP A 267 2.63 -19.09 9.26
N ALA A 268 3.07 -18.85 10.50
CA ALA A 268 2.92 -17.56 11.17
C ALA A 268 3.69 -16.47 10.41
N PHE A 269 4.94 -16.72 10.01
CA PHE A 269 5.74 -15.79 9.20
C PHE A 269 5.08 -15.48 7.85
N ARG A 270 4.65 -16.52 7.12
CA ARG A 270 4.01 -16.39 5.80
C ARG A 270 2.70 -15.62 5.83
N THR A 271 2.00 -15.64 6.97
CA THR A 271 0.75 -14.88 7.16
C THR A 271 1.02 -13.46 7.67
N TYR A 272 1.91 -13.33 8.64
CA TYR A 272 2.14 -12.09 9.38
C TYR A 272 2.84 -11.02 8.53
N VAL A 273 3.87 -11.37 7.74
CA VAL A 273 4.58 -10.37 6.94
C VAL A 273 3.66 -9.71 5.89
N PRO A 274 2.84 -10.44 5.12
CA PRO A 274 1.84 -9.83 4.24
C PRO A 274 0.77 -9.03 4.99
N LEU A 275 0.34 -9.49 6.16
CA LEU A 275 -0.63 -8.79 7.02
C LEU A 275 -0.10 -7.42 7.42
N LEU A 276 1.11 -7.36 7.99
CA LEU A 276 1.75 -6.09 8.35
C LEU A 276 1.96 -5.20 7.13
N THR A 277 2.37 -5.78 6.00
CA THR A 277 2.64 -5.03 4.76
C THR A 277 1.38 -4.40 4.17
N ARG A 278 0.21 -5.02 4.33
CA ARG A 278 -1.07 -4.40 3.98
C ARG A 278 -1.48 -3.36 5.00
N TRP A 279 -1.46 -3.74 6.28
CA TRP A 279 -1.87 -2.87 7.39
C TRP A 279 -1.12 -1.55 7.36
N ARG A 280 0.21 -1.57 7.21
CA ARG A 280 1.06 -0.37 7.29
C ARG A 280 0.70 0.75 6.31
N ARG A 281 -0.08 0.47 5.26
CA ARG A 281 -0.52 1.50 4.32
C ARG A 281 -1.75 2.26 4.81
N LEU A 282 -2.57 1.63 5.65
CA LEU A 282 -3.87 2.18 6.08
C LEU A 282 -3.71 3.33 7.08
N PRO A 283 -2.87 3.25 8.14
CA PRO A 283 -2.65 4.37 9.07
C PRO A 283 -2.01 5.62 8.45
N TYR A 284 -1.44 5.53 7.24
CA TYR A 284 -0.96 6.69 6.49
C TYR A 284 -2.05 7.33 5.62
N LEU A 285 -3.05 6.56 5.23
CA LEU A 285 -4.21 7.07 4.50
C LEU A 285 -5.31 7.56 5.46
N ASP A 286 -5.32 7.05 6.69
CA ASP A 286 -6.22 7.48 7.75
C ASP A 286 -5.63 8.69 8.50
N PRO A 287 -6.30 9.86 8.48
CA PRO A 287 -5.88 11.06 9.21
C PRO A 287 -5.85 10.92 10.74
N GLY A 288 -6.42 9.86 11.31
CA GLY A 288 -6.61 9.78 12.76
C GLY A 288 -7.64 10.81 13.26
N LEU A 289 -8.68 11.09 12.47
CA LEU A 289 -9.74 12.02 12.84
C LEU A 289 -10.47 11.58 14.12
N PRO A 290 -10.99 12.52 14.92
CA PRO A 290 -11.90 12.23 16.01
C PRO A 290 -13.08 11.37 15.57
N LEU A 291 -13.44 10.37 16.39
CA LEU A 291 -14.55 9.45 16.09
C LEU A 291 -15.87 10.19 15.85
N ALA A 292 -16.10 11.30 16.54
CA ALA A 292 -17.27 12.15 16.38
C ALA A 292 -17.42 12.74 14.96
N TYR A 293 -16.36 12.71 14.15
CA TYR A 293 -16.35 13.20 12.77
C TYR A 293 -16.44 12.09 11.72
N LEU A 294 -16.47 10.82 12.15
CA LEU A 294 -16.48 9.66 11.28
C LEU A 294 -17.88 9.04 11.20
N PRO A 295 -18.17 8.21 10.17
CA PRO A 295 -19.39 7.43 10.11
C PRO A 295 -19.52 6.47 11.30
N ASP A 296 -20.74 6.23 11.79
CA ASP A 296 -21.00 5.31 12.91
C ASP A 296 -20.51 3.88 12.65
N ASP A 297 -20.48 3.44 11.39
CA ASP A 297 -20.04 2.10 10.96
C ASP A 297 -18.57 2.05 10.50
N TRP A 298 -17.77 3.08 10.81
CA TRP A 298 -16.38 3.21 10.38
C TRP A 298 -15.56 1.94 10.66
N SER A 299 -15.03 1.34 9.59
CA SER A 299 -14.36 0.04 9.66
C SER A 299 -12.96 0.12 10.26
N GLY A 300 -12.36 1.31 10.35
CA GLY A 300 -10.99 1.47 10.83
C GLY A 300 -10.76 1.00 12.27
N ILE A 301 -11.77 1.12 13.15
CA ILE A 301 -11.68 0.60 14.52
C ILE A 301 -11.60 -0.92 14.53
N ARG A 302 -12.55 -1.59 13.87
CA ARG A 302 -12.60 -3.05 13.76
C ARG A 302 -11.35 -3.62 13.07
N ALA A 303 -10.88 -2.96 12.02
CA ALA A 303 -9.66 -3.36 11.31
C ALA A 303 -8.42 -3.22 12.21
N GLY A 304 -8.34 -2.15 12.99
CA GLY A 304 -7.30 -1.95 13.98
C GLY A 304 -7.32 -3.02 15.07
N GLU A 305 -8.48 -3.33 15.65
CA GLU A 305 -8.62 -4.38 16.66
C GLU A 305 -8.18 -5.74 16.11
N LEU A 306 -8.62 -6.09 14.91
CA LEU A 306 -8.20 -7.31 14.22
C LEU A 306 -6.68 -7.35 14.02
N PHE A 307 -6.08 -6.25 13.55
CA PHE A 307 -4.63 -6.16 13.38
C PHE A 307 -3.90 -6.37 14.71
N ALA A 308 -4.29 -5.66 15.77
CA ALA A 308 -3.63 -5.75 17.07
C ALA A 308 -3.70 -7.16 17.67
N GLU A 309 -4.82 -7.85 17.50
CA GLU A 309 -4.99 -9.23 17.93
C GLU A 309 -4.09 -10.20 17.17
N LEU A 310 -4.08 -10.11 15.84
CA LEU A 310 -3.27 -10.97 14.98
C LEU A 310 -1.77 -10.68 15.15
N ASP A 311 -1.39 -9.41 15.33
CA ASP A 311 -0.03 -8.99 15.64
C ASP A 311 0.46 -9.66 16.93
N LYS A 312 -0.29 -9.49 18.03
CA LYS A 312 0.03 -10.08 19.34
C LYS A 312 0.18 -11.60 19.27
N ARG A 313 -0.66 -12.27 18.49
CA ARG A 313 -0.67 -13.75 18.38
C ARG A 313 0.43 -14.29 17.48
N MET A 314 0.62 -13.70 16.29
CA MET A 314 1.46 -14.28 15.23
C MET A 314 2.90 -13.79 15.27
N ARG A 315 3.13 -12.53 15.67
CA ARG A 315 4.47 -11.91 15.64
C ARG A 315 5.52 -12.76 16.35
N PRO A 316 5.33 -13.25 17.60
CA PRO A 316 6.39 -14.00 18.28
C PRO A 316 6.82 -15.28 17.55
N ALA A 317 5.89 -15.96 16.88
CA ALA A 317 6.19 -17.16 16.11
C ALA A 317 6.86 -16.82 14.77
N ALA A 318 6.40 -15.77 14.09
CA ALA A 318 7.01 -15.23 12.89
C ALA A 318 8.46 -14.78 13.13
N ASP A 319 8.73 -14.08 14.23
CA ASP A 319 10.05 -13.60 14.61
C ASP A 319 11.01 -14.77 14.81
N ARG A 320 10.61 -15.81 15.56
CA ARG A 320 11.44 -17.01 15.76
C ARG A 320 11.83 -17.68 14.44
N HIS A 321 10.89 -17.77 13.50
CA HIS A 321 11.15 -18.33 12.18
C HIS A 321 12.12 -17.46 11.37
N ALA A 322 11.89 -16.14 11.35
CA ALA A 322 12.76 -15.20 10.67
C ALA A 322 14.20 -15.25 11.21
N HIS A 323 14.39 -15.21 12.52
CA HIS A 323 15.72 -15.29 13.14
C HIS A 323 16.41 -16.64 12.91
N ALA A 324 15.66 -17.74 12.76
CA ALA A 324 16.25 -19.01 12.33
C ALA A 324 16.86 -18.88 10.92
N LEU A 325 16.12 -18.30 9.97
CA LEU A 325 16.58 -18.06 8.59
C LEU A 325 17.71 -17.05 8.49
N LEU A 326 17.82 -16.11 9.42
CA LEU A 326 18.91 -15.12 9.45
C LEU A 326 20.26 -15.74 9.86
N ARG A 327 20.24 -16.72 10.77
CA ARG A 327 21.45 -17.37 11.31
C ARG A 327 22.12 -18.38 10.38
N GLU A 328 21.43 -18.81 9.32
CA GLU A 328 21.95 -19.72 8.29
C GLU A 328 22.95 -19.05 7.31
#